data_AF-A0A8T5KLD7-F1
#
_entry.id   AF-A0A8T5KLD7-F1
#
_cell.length_a   1.000
_cell.length_b   1.000
_cell.length_c   1.000
_cell.angle_alpha   90.00
_cell.angle_beta   90.00
_cell.angle_gamma   90.00
#
_symmetry.space_group_name_H-M   'P 1'
#
loop_
_entity.id
_entity.type
_entity.pdbx_description
1 polymer ?
#
loop_
_entity_poly.entity_id
_entity_poly.type
_entity_poly.pdbx_seq_one_letter_code
_entity_poly.pdbx_strand_id
1 'polypeptide(L)' 'MRHSFSVQMSSTESVSDLVINRKKDRLFIEGELGKIEEVEYIEGKVLTITGENGVLRIDICRETLQNALTPKGKT' A
#
# COMPACT_ATOMS: atom_id res chain seq x y z
N MET A 1 -5.83 7.78 15.03
CA MET A 1 -6.49 7.36 13.77
C MET A 1 -5.96 5.97 13.43
N ARG A 2 -6.79 5.03 12.94
CA ARG A 2 -6.30 3.72 12.48
C ARG A 2 -6.09 3.81 10.97
N HIS A 3 -4.85 3.75 10.52
CA HIS A 3 -4.52 3.66 9.10
C HIS A 3 -4.74 2.22 8.65
N SER A 4 -5.77 1.97 7.86
CA SER A 4 -6.00 0.67 7.24
C SER A 4 -5.27 0.56 5.90
N PHE A 5 -4.96 -0.67 5.50
CA PHE A 5 -4.52 -0.96 4.15
C PHE A 5 -5.22 -2.21 3.63
N SER A 6 -5.29 -2.32 2.31
CA SER A 6 -5.71 -3.56 1.64
C SER A 6 -4.91 -3.73 0.37
N VAL A 7 -4.61 -4.98 0.04
CA VAL A 7 -4.10 -5.37 -1.27
C VAL A 7 -5.08 -6.36 -1.89
N GLN A 8 -5.46 -6.11 -3.14
CA GLN A 8 -6.26 -7.02 -3.94
C GLN A 8 -5.43 -7.41 -5.16
N MET A 9 -5.19 -8.71 -5.33
CA MET A 9 -4.43 -9.24 -6.45
C MET A 9 -5.38 -9.90 -7.47
N SER A 10 -5.06 -9.75 -8.75
CA SER A 10 -5.79 -10.37 -9.86
C SER A 10 -5.58 -11.90 -9.91
N SER A 11 -4.44 -12.38 -9.42
CA SER A 11 -4.07 -13.80 -9.35
C SER A 11 -3.17 -14.06 -8.14
N THR A 12 -3.19 -15.29 -7.61
CA THR A 12 -2.24 -15.73 -6.60
C THR A 12 -0.83 -15.88 -7.15
N GLU A 13 -0.65 -16.00 -8.47
CA GLU A 13 0.67 -16.08 -9.12
C GLU A 13 1.47 -14.79 -8.97
N SER A 14 0.80 -13.65 -8.78
CA SER A 14 1.43 -12.35 -8.54
C SER A 14 1.83 -12.14 -7.07
N VAL A 15 1.58 -13.12 -6.21
CA VAL A 15 1.98 -13.12 -4.78
C VAL A 15 3.21 -14.00 -4.63
N SER A 16 4.34 -13.39 -4.28
CA SER A 16 5.61 -14.07 -4.08
C SER A 16 5.66 -14.79 -2.74
N ASP A 17 5.08 -14.19 -1.68
CA ASP A 17 5.06 -14.80 -0.35
C ASP A 17 3.82 -14.37 0.47
N LEU A 18 3.34 -15.29 1.30
CA LEU A 18 2.29 -15.07 2.28
C LEU A 18 2.60 -15.88 3.54
N VAL A 19 3.12 -15.20 4.57
CA VAL A 19 3.47 -15.82 5.85
C VAL A 19 2.52 -15.36 6.95
N ILE A 20 1.79 -16.32 7.52
CA ILE A 20 0.95 -16.09 8.70
C ILE A 20 1.63 -16.73 9.92
N ASN A 21 2.27 -15.92 10.76
CA ASN A 21 2.88 -16.38 12.00
C ASN A 21 1.97 -16.10 13.20
N ARG A 22 1.03 -17.01 13.47
CA ARG A 22 0.09 -16.91 14.60
C ARG A 22 0.78 -16.91 15.97
N LYS A 23 1.95 -17.55 16.10
CA LYS A 23 2.70 -17.58 17.37
C LYS A 23 3.32 -16.21 17.71
N LYS A 24 3.73 -15.46 16.69
CA LYS A 24 4.32 -14.13 16.84
C LYS A 24 3.32 -12.99 16.60
N ASP A 25 2.07 -13.32 16.30
CA ASP A 25 1.02 -12.39 15.87
C ASP A 25 1.47 -11.48 14.72
N ARG A 26 2.04 -12.07 13.67
CA ARG A 26 2.54 -11.35 12.49
C ARG A 26 2.00 -11.93 11.20
N LEU A 27 1.79 -11.04 10.23
CA LEU A 27 1.47 -11.33 8.84
C LEU A 27 2.54 -10.68 7.96
N PHE A 28 2.98 -11.38 6.93
CA PHE A 28 3.78 -10.83 5.85
C PHE A 28 3.15 -11.23 4.51
N ILE A 29 3.05 -10.27 3.61
CA ILE A 29 2.59 -10.48 2.24
C ILE A 29 3.53 -9.72 1.30
N GLU A 30 3.99 -10.41 0.27
CA GLU A 30 4.86 -9.86 -0.77
C GLU A 30 4.34 -10.27 -2.14
N GLY A 31 4.39 -9.35 -3.10
CA GLY A 31 3.93 -9.57 -4.46
C GLY A 31 4.18 -8.36 -5.34
N GLU A 32 3.80 -8.45 -6.60
CA GLU A 32 4.06 -7.41 -7.60
C GLU A 32 2.74 -6.91 -8.22
N LEU A 33 2.52 -5.59 -8.16
CA LEU A 33 1.39 -4.95 -8.87
C LEU A 33 1.58 -4.90 -10.40
N GLY A 34 2.76 -5.27 -10.91
CA GLY A 34 3.10 -5.11 -12.32
C GLY A 34 3.31 -3.64 -12.68
N LYS A 35 3.08 -3.28 -13.95
CA LYS A 35 3.15 -1.88 -14.38
C LYS A 35 2.06 -1.07 -13.69
N ILE A 36 2.43 0.12 -13.19
CA ILE A 36 1.46 1.05 -12.60
C ILE A 36 0.63 1.69 -13.71
N GLU A 37 -0.68 1.55 -13.61
CA GLU A 37 -1.67 2.11 -14.54
C GLU A 37 -2.23 3.43 -14.01
N GLU A 38 -2.46 3.52 -12.69
CA GLU A 38 -3.05 4.69 -12.06
C GLU A 38 -2.56 4.88 -10.61
N VAL A 39 -2.44 6.15 -10.20
CA VAL A 39 -2.21 6.55 -8.82
C VAL A 39 -3.15 7.70 -8.50
N GLU A 40 -4.03 7.50 -7.52
CA GLU A 40 -5.06 8.48 -7.18
C GLU A 40 -5.29 8.62 -5.67
N TYR A 41 -6.00 9.69 -5.30
CA TYR A 41 -6.48 9.92 -3.95
C TYR A 41 -8.01 9.98 -3.95
N ILE A 42 -8.65 9.05 -3.24
CA ILE A 42 -10.10 9.07 -3.03
C ILE A 42 -10.39 10.04 -1.87
N GLU A 43 -11.15 11.10 -2.18
CA GLU A 43 -11.51 12.19 -1.25
C GLU A 43 -10.32 12.81 -0.50
N GLY A 44 -9.10 12.72 -1.05
CA GLY A 44 -7.88 13.19 -0.38
C GLY A 44 -7.45 12.38 0.85
N LYS A 45 -8.15 11.27 1.16
CA LYS A 45 -7.97 10.46 2.37
C LYS A 45 -7.33 9.10 2.13
N VAL A 46 -7.64 8.47 1.01
CA VAL A 46 -7.17 7.12 0.69
C VAL A 46 -6.31 7.18 -0.56
N LEU A 47 -5.05 6.74 -0.45
CA LEU A 47 -4.17 6.54 -1.59
C LEU A 47 -4.49 5.19 -2.23
N THR A 48 -4.79 5.19 -3.52
CA THR A 48 -4.98 3.99 -4.33
C THR A 48 -3.89 3.94 -5.41
N ILE A 49 -3.23 2.80 -5.53
CA ILE A 49 -2.26 2.49 -6.58
C ILE A 49 -2.79 1.28 -7.33
N THR A 50 -3.11 1.46 -8.61
CA THR A 50 -3.61 0.42 -9.50
C THR A 50 -2.48 0.01 -10.45
N GLY A 51 -2.19 -1.28 -10.50
CA GLY A 51 -1.31 -1.87 -11.51
C GLY A 51 -1.96 -3.09 -12.17
N GLU A 52 -1.32 -3.60 -13.21
CA GLU A 52 -1.78 -4.74 -14.01
C GLU A 52 -2.24 -5.95 -13.18
N ASN A 53 -1.55 -6.22 -12.07
CA ASN A 53 -1.78 -7.40 -11.24
C ASN A 53 -2.61 -7.13 -9.99
N GLY A 54 -3.04 -5.89 -9.73
CA GLY A 54 -3.82 -5.61 -8.53
C GLY A 54 -3.91 -4.16 -8.11
N VAL A 55 -4.48 -3.96 -6.92
CA VAL A 55 -4.71 -2.64 -6.33
C VAL A 55 -4.22 -2.62 -4.89
N LEU A 56 -3.35 -1.67 -4.58
CA LEU A 56 -2.95 -1.33 -3.21
C LEU A 56 -3.72 -0.09 -2.76
N ARG A 57 -4.42 -0.20 -1.62
CA ARG A 57 -5.09 0.92 -0.97
C ARG A 57 -4.52 1.15 0.41
N ILE A 58 -4.24 2.40 0.74
CA ILE A 58 -3.72 2.82 2.04
C ILE A 58 -4.53 4.02 2.52
N ASP A 59 -5.09 3.93 3.71
CA ASP A 59 -5.74 5.05 4.39
C ASP A 59 -4.68 6.00 4.95
N ILE A 60 -4.16 6.85 4.07
CA ILE A 60 -3.21 7.91 4.36
C ILE A 60 -3.65 9.15 3.61
N CYS A 61 -3.93 10.24 4.32
CA CYS A 61 -4.34 11.48 3.66
C CYS A 61 -3.16 12.15 2.95
N ARG A 62 -3.46 12.90 1.89
CA ARG A 62 -2.46 13.55 1.03
C ARG A 62 -1.48 14.42 1.82
N GLU A 63 -1.99 15.20 2.76
CA GLU A 63 -1.18 16.10 3.59
C GLU A 63 -0.17 15.32 4.44
N THR A 64 -0.59 14.20 5.04
CA THR A 64 0.30 13.35 5.84
C THR A 64 1.43 12.79 5.00
N LEU A 65 1.12 12.31 3.78
CA LEU A 65 2.15 11.80 2.87
C LEU A 65 3.11 12.92 2.43
N GLN A 66 2.59 14.09 2.06
CA GLN A 66 3.41 15.23 1.64
C GLN A 66 4.36 15.69 2.75
N ASN A 67 3.87 15.79 3.98
CA ASN A 67 4.67 16.15 5.14
C ASN A 67 5.77 15.11 5.43
N ALA A 68 5.49 13.82 5.22
CA ALA A 68 6.47 12.75 5.41
C ALA A 68 7.55 12.71 4.31
N LEU A 69 7.21 13.08 3.08
CA LEU A 69 8.14 13.11 1.93
C LEU A 69 8.94 14.42 1.84
N THR A 70 8.52 15.47 2.55
CA THR A 70 9.26 16.72 2.59
C THR A 70 10.61 16.49 3.29
N PRO A 71 11.75 16.77 2.64
CA PRO A 71 13.06 16.62 3.26
C PRO A 71 13.11 17.43 4.55
N LYS A 72 13.36 16.78 5.68
CA LYS A 72 13.69 17.51 6.91
C LYS A 72 15.03 18.18 6.66
N GLY A 73 15.00 19.50 6.40
CA GLY A 73 16.21 20.30 6.30
C GLY A 73 17.10 19.99 7.49
N LYS A 74 18.37 19.69 7.22
CA LYS A 74 19.41 19.67 8.25
C LYS A 74 19.50 21.09 8.81
N THR A 75 18.76 21.39 9.88
CA THR A 75 19.07 22.48 10.80
C THR A 75 20.08 21.98 11.81
#